data_AF-A0A6C0HWR6-F1
#
_entry.id   AF-A0A6C0HWR6-F1
#
_cell.length_a   1.000
_cell.length_b   1.000
_cell.length_c   1.000
_cell.angle_alpha   90.00
_cell.angle_beta   90.00
_cell.angle_gamma   90.00
#
_symmetry.space_group_name_H-M   'P 1'
#
loop_
_entity.id
_entity.type
_entity.pdbx_description
1 polymer ?
#
loop_
_entity_poly.entity_id
_entity_poly.type
_entity_poly.pdbx_seq_one_letter_code
_entity_poly.pdbx_strand_id
1 'polypeptide(L)'
;MKVFFSLYILMSSSDSEVIESAVLKLQSLQTEFGLVMTQYKQAYANYISNIQNADMGSDSGSGSTKTFTMLPGRTFWSKTGVTAHEAASADDCQALCSSDQTCKGATFNSEKQQCWTISGQGELGVGQDNEYAIVPELAQNAQVLQMLNQKLMDLNSKISDTLGKMTTPGKNNMNAANSQHAELTNIYDSLLAERKNIDNMLKEYTTINDSYNDQSIYVVQNNTTYMFWFFLALIVVIFTLKLQFFPELKTNLVKTLFWGIIIILLITLMMQLNTPTGYFFWLSLVAIVVLMQIGVFPKP
;
A
#
# COMPACT_ATOMS: atom_id res chain seq x y z
N MET A 1 0.21 -13.20 42.00
CA MET A 1 0.85 -13.10 43.33
C MET A 1 0.54 -14.28 44.25
N LYS A 2 -0.70 -14.83 44.30
CA LYS A 2 -1.05 -15.99 45.16
C LYS A 2 -0.29 -17.31 44.86
N VAL A 3 0.22 -17.50 43.65
CA VAL A 3 0.90 -18.74 43.23
C VAL A 3 2.34 -18.85 43.77
N PHE A 4 3.00 -17.72 44.07
CA PHE A 4 4.42 -17.66 44.44
C PHE A 4 4.71 -18.21 45.85
N PHE A 5 3.74 -18.17 46.76
CA PHE A 5 3.96 -18.60 48.15
C PHE A 5 4.07 -20.13 48.30
N SER A 6 3.59 -20.90 47.32
CA SER A 6 3.54 -22.36 47.42
C SER A 6 4.82 -23.06 46.94
N LEU A 7 5.69 -22.37 46.18
CA LEU A 7 6.89 -22.99 45.60
C LEU A 7 8.09 -23.04 46.56
N TYR A 8 8.08 -22.26 47.65
CA TYR A 8 9.29 -22.00 48.45
C TYR A 8 9.66 -23.10 49.47
N ILE A 9 8.81 -24.11 49.69
CA ILE A 9 8.90 -24.94 50.93
C ILE A 9 9.77 -26.21 50.83
N LEU A 10 10.29 -26.65 49.67
CA LEU A 10 11.05 -27.92 49.61
C LEU A 10 12.21 -27.92 48.61
N MET A 11 13.42 -27.48 49.02
CA MET A 11 14.62 -27.59 48.17
C MET A 11 15.89 -28.04 48.91
N SER A 12 16.57 -29.00 48.29
CA SER A 12 17.93 -29.50 48.57
C SER A 12 18.98 -28.54 47.97
N SER A 13 20.16 -28.43 48.59
CA SER A 13 21.04 -27.25 48.45
C SER A 13 21.69 -27.03 47.07
N SER A 14 21.85 -28.05 46.21
CA SER A 14 22.44 -27.87 44.87
C SER A 14 21.41 -27.53 43.78
N ASP A 15 20.16 -27.98 43.92
CA ASP A 15 19.08 -27.67 42.98
C ASP A 15 18.49 -26.26 43.25
N SER A 16 18.70 -25.74 44.45
CA SER A 16 18.14 -24.47 44.93
C SER A 16 18.60 -23.28 44.09
N GLU A 17 19.90 -23.15 43.82
CA GLU A 17 20.45 -21.99 43.08
C GLU A 17 19.94 -21.94 41.62
N VAL A 18 19.84 -23.10 40.96
CA VAL A 18 19.36 -23.19 39.57
C VAL A 18 17.89 -22.80 39.46
N ILE A 19 17.07 -23.23 40.42
CA ILE A 19 15.64 -22.92 40.44
C ILE A 19 15.40 -21.47 40.85
N GLU A 20 16.15 -20.94 41.82
CA GLU A 20 16.02 -19.53 42.23
C GLU A 20 16.37 -18.57 41.07
N SER A 21 17.46 -18.86 40.34
CA SER A 21 17.83 -18.11 39.14
C SER A 21 16.76 -18.20 38.04
N ALA A 22 16.17 -19.38 37.82
CA ALA A 22 15.09 -19.57 36.84
C ALA A 22 13.80 -18.82 37.23
N VAL A 23 13.47 -18.77 38.52
CA VAL A 23 12.30 -18.04 39.04
C VAL A 23 12.47 -16.54 38.86
N LEU A 24 13.65 -15.98 39.19
CA LEU A 24 13.95 -14.56 38.97
C LEU A 24 13.88 -14.20 37.48
N LYS A 25 14.44 -15.04 36.62
CA LYS A 25 14.37 -14.85 35.16
C LYS A 25 12.93 -14.89 34.64
N LEU A 26 12.13 -15.84 35.13
CA LEU A 26 10.71 -15.94 34.77
C LEU A 26 9.94 -14.69 35.15
N GLN A 27 10.15 -14.17 36.37
CA GLN A 27 9.50 -12.96 36.85
C GLN A 27 9.88 -11.74 36.01
N SER A 28 11.16 -11.61 35.62
CA SER A 28 11.61 -10.56 34.71
C SER A 28 10.91 -10.65 33.35
N LEU A 29 10.86 -11.85 32.75
CA LEU A 29 10.21 -12.06 31.45
C LEU A 29 8.71 -11.77 31.49
N GLN A 30 8.01 -12.16 32.56
CA GLN A 30 6.59 -11.88 32.74
C GLN A 30 6.31 -10.38 32.90
N THR A 31 7.19 -9.67 33.62
CA THR A 31 7.09 -8.22 33.77
C THR A 31 7.29 -7.52 32.43
N GLU A 32 8.29 -7.93 31.66
CA GLU A 32 8.51 -7.39 30.31
C GLU A 32 7.32 -7.71 29.38
N PHE A 33 6.79 -8.93 29.42
CA PHE A 33 5.61 -9.33 28.65
C PHE A 33 4.40 -8.45 28.98
N GLY A 34 4.12 -8.23 30.26
CA GLY A 34 3.02 -7.35 30.69
C GLY A 34 3.18 -5.90 30.20
N LEU A 35 4.41 -5.38 30.21
CA LEU A 35 4.71 -4.05 29.68
C LEU A 35 4.47 -3.98 28.17
N VAL A 36 5.01 -4.94 27.40
CA VAL A 36 4.86 -4.97 25.94
C VAL A 36 3.39 -5.18 25.55
N MET A 37 2.64 -5.98 26.30
CA MET A 37 1.20 -6.19 26.08
C MET A 37 0.41 -4.89 26.29
N THR A 38 0.80 -4.08 27.27
CA THR A 38 0.20 -2.76 27.50
C THR A 38 0.49 -1.82 26.33
N GLN A 39 1.74 -1.78 25.85
CA GLN A 39 2.12 -1.01 24.66
C GLN A 39 1.35 -1.45 23.42
N TYR A 40 1.19 -2.76 23.23
CA TYR A 40 0.43 -3.33 22.12
C TYR A 40 -1.03 -2.88 22.14
N LYS A 41 -1.71 -2.97 23.29
CA LYS A 41 -3.09 -2.51 23.43
C LYS A 41 -3.26 -1.03 23.14
N GLN A 42 -2.30 -0.20 23.58
CA GLN A 42 -2.32 1.23 23.30
C GLN A 42 -2.09 1.52 21.81
N ALA A 43 -1.11 0.87 21.18
CA ALA A 43 -0.87 0.99 19.75
C ALA A 43 -2.09 0.54 18.93
N TYR A 44 -2.80 -0.49 19.39
CA TYR A 44 -4.01 -0.99 18.74
C TYR A 44 -5.17 0.03 18.83
N ALA A 45 -5.38 0.62 20.00
CA ALA A 45 -6.38 1.66 20.17
C ALA A 45 -6.11 2.88 19.26
N ASN A 46 -4.84 3.30 19.16
CA ASN A 46 -4.43 4.38 18.26
C ASN A 46 -4.67 4.02 16.79
N TYR A 47 -4.34 2.79 16.40
CA TYR A 47 -4.59 2.29 15.04
C TYR A 47 -6.07 2.34 14.67
N ILE A 48 -6.95 1.86 15.54
CA ILE A 48 -8.42 1.91 15.32
C ILE A 48 -8.93 3.35 15.23
N SER A 49 -8.46 4.25 16.11
CA SER A 49 -8.83 5.67 16.05
C SER A 49 -8.43 6.30 14.71
N ASN A 50 -7.25 5.96 14.18
CA ASN A 50 -6.77 6.52 12.93
C ASN A 50 -7.55 6.00 11.71
N ILE A 51 -8.02 4.74 11.74
CA ILE A 51 -8.93 4.22 10.71
C ILE A 51 -10.26 4.96 10.74
N GLN A 52 -10.88 5.10 11.92
CA GLN A 52 -12.20 5.74 12.05
C GLN A 52 -12.16 7.20 11.59
N ASN A 53 -11.08 7.91 11.89
CA ASN A 53 -10.88 9.29 11.46
C ASN A 53 -10.64 9.39 9.94
N ALA A 54 -10.01 8.39 9.32
CA ALA A 54 -9.79 8.35 7.88
C ALA A 54 -11.10 8.13 7.09
N ASP A 55 -12.04 7.35 7.62
CA ASP A 55 -13.34 7.09 6.98
C ASP A 55 -14.32 8.28 7.09
N MET A 56 -14.32 9.00 8.21
CA MET A 56 -15.25 10.13 8.43
C MET A 56 -14.95 11.39 7.59
N GLY A 57 -13.80 11.46 6.92
CA GLY A 57 -13.45 12.54 6.00
C GLY A 57 -13.97 12.37 4.57
N SER A 58 -14.62 11.25 4.24
CA SER A 58 -14.95 10.88 2.85
C SER A 58 -16.28 11.41 2.30
N ASP A 59 -17.00 12.26 3.03
CA ASP A 59 -18.36 12.69 2.63
C ASP A 59 -18.40 13.85 1.61
N SER A 60 -17.28 14.16 0.94
CA SER A 60 -17.23 15.24 -0.05
C SER A 60 -16.17 15.04 -1.13
N GLY A 61 -16.31 14.03 -1.99
CA GLY A 61 -15.78 13.99 -3.38
C GLY A 61 -14.30 14.33 -3.63
N SER A 62 -13.48 14.43 -2.59
CA SER A 62 -12.09 14.88 -2.60
C SER A 62 -11.30 13.79 -1.92
N GLY A 63 -10.35 13.21 -2.65
CA GLY A 63 -9.63 11.99 -2.25
C GLY A 63 -9.14 12.02 -0.80
N SER A 64 -9.26 10.88 -0.14
CA SER A 64 -8.69 10.63 1.20
C SER A 64 -7.31 11.26 1.32
N THR A 65 -7.21 12.30 2.14
CA THR A 65 -5.94 12.99 2.36
C THR A 65 -5.07 12.07 3.20
N LYS A 66 -4.12 11.37 2.54
CA LYS A 66 -3.14 10.53 3.23
C LYS A 66 -2.36 11.39 4.23
N THR A 67 -2.54 11.15 5.53
CA THR A 67 -1.67 11.75 6.55
C THR A 67 -0.36 10.98 6.59
N PHE A 68 0.74 11.71 6.46
CA PHE A 68 2.09 11.17 6.54
C PHE A 68 2.76 11.57 7.84
N THR A 69 3.63 10.71 8.32
CA THR A 69 4.52 10.96 9.45
C THR A 69 5.97 10.89 8.98
N MET A 70 6.81 11.76 9.53
CA MET A 70 8.24 11.80 9.23
C MET A 70 9.03 11.21 10.38
N LEU A 71 9.86 10.22 10.09
CA LEU A 71 10.69 9.53 11.06
C LEU A 71 12.16 9.85 10.77
N PRO A 72 12.81 10.73 11.56
CA PRO A 72 14.22 11.05 11.37
C PRO A 72 15.10 9.83 11.73
N GLY A 73 16.23 9.68 11.03
CA GLY A 73 17.15 8.56 11.24
C GLY A 73 16.62 7.22 10.73
N ARG A 74 15.61 7.25 9.85
CA ARG A 74 14.94 6.06 9.31
C ARG A 74 14.85 6.14 7.80
N THR A 75 14.75 4.97 7.19
CA THR A 75 14.44 4.83 5.77
C THR A 75 13.18 3.99 5.61
N PHE A 76 12.42 4.27 4.57
CA PHE A 76 11.37 3.41 4.05
C PHE A 76 11.83 2.89 2.70
N TRP A 77 12.04 1.58 2.56
CA TRP A 77 12.66 1.03 1.36
C TRP A 77 11.91 -0.20 0.85
N SER A 78 11.91 -0.39 -0.46
CA SER A 78 11.36 -1.59 -1.11
C SER A 78 12.31 -2.11 -2.19
N LYS A 79 12.15 -3.40 -2.52
CA LYS A 79 12.89 -4.04 -3.62
C LYS A 79 12.35 -3.64 -5.00
N THR A 80 11.12 -3.11 -5.06
CA THR A 80 10.44 -2.76 -6.31
C THR A 80 9.75 -1.40 -6.17
N GLY A 81 9.50 -0.74 -7.32
CA GLY A 81 8.72 0.49 -7.35
C GLY A 81 9.40 1.70 -6.70
N VAL A 82 10.73 1.74 -6.68
CA VAL A 82 11.50 2.87 -6.16
C VAL A 82 11.78 3.85 -7.29
N THR A 83 11.34 5.10 -7.13
CA THR A 83 11.60 6.18 -8.08
C THR A 83 12.34 7.31 -7.37
N ALA A 84 13.41 7.80 -7.99
CA ALA A 84 14.21 8.89 -7.45
C ALA A 84 13.77 10.24 -8.01
N HIS A 85 13.65 11.22 -7.14
CA HIS A 85 13.32 12.61 -7.45
C HIS A 85 14.28 13.54 -6.71
N GLU A 86 14.50 14.73 -7.27
CA GLU A 86 15.14 15.81 -6.53
C GLU A 86 14.09 16.47 -5.61
N ALA A 87 14.48 16.73 -4.37
CA ALA A 87 13.65 17.40 -3.38
C ALA A 87 14.54 18.26 -2.49
N ALA A 88 14.16 19.52 -2.24
CA ALA A 88 14.97 20.40 -1.40
C ALA A 88 14.78 20.10 0.10
N SER A 89 13.65 19.52 0.46
CA SER A 89 13.26 19.23 1.85
C SER A 89 12.45 17.94 1.99
N ALA A 90 12.28 17.49 3.24
CA ALA A 90 11.41 16.36 3.55
C ALA A 90 9.94 16.66 3.24
N ASP A 91 9.49 17.91 3.42
CA ASP A 91 8.15 18.36 3.07
C ASP A 91 7.90 18.29 1.55
N ASP A 92 8.90 18.67 0.74
CA ASP A 92 8.81 18.52 -0.72
C ASP A 92 8.72 17.04 -1.12
N CYS A 93 9.49 16.17 -0.46
CA CYS A 93 9.44 14.74 -0.69
C CYS A 93 8.09 14.14 -0.29
N GLN A 94 7.51 14.61 0.82
CA GLN A 94 6.16 14.24 1.23
C GLN A 94 5.13 14.71 0.22
N ALA A 95 5.23 15.93 -0.29
CA ALA A 95 4.33 16.46 -1.32
C ALA A 95 4.41 15.63 -2.61
N LEU A 96 5.63 15.26 -3.04
CA LEU A 96 5.85 14.35 -4.17
C LEU A 96 5.13 13.01 -3.95
N CYS A 97 5.35 12.36 -2.80
CA CYS A 97 4.66 11.11 -2.48
C CYS A 97 3.14 11.28 -2.33
N SER A 98 2.67 12.41 -1.80
CA SER A 98 1.23 12.67 -1.63
C SER A 98 0.53 12.91 -2.96
N SER A 99 1.24 13.49 -3.94
CA SER A 99 0.73 13.74 -5.30
C SER A 99 0.62 12.46 -6.14
N ASP A 100 1.45 11.45 -5.83
CA ASP A 100 1.43 10.16 -6.50
C ASP A 100 0.52 9.18 -5.74
N GLN A 101 -0.61 8.84 -6.37
CA GLN A 101 -1.55 7.88 -5.81
C GLN A 101 -0.90 6.51 -5.58
N THR A 102 0.08 6.10 -6.39
CA THR A 102 0.78 4.83 -6.22
C THR A 102 1.76 4.84 -5.04
N CYS A 103 2.18 6.01 -4.57
CA CYS A 103 3.15 6.11 -3.48
C CYS A 103 2.57 5.57 -2.16
N LYS A 104 3.29 4.61 -1.59
CA LYS A 104 3.03 3.98 -0.29
C LYS A 104 3.94 4.54 0.81
N GLY A 105 4.97 5.31 0.44
CA GLY A 105 5.88 6.01 1.34
C GLY A 105 7.12 6.48 0.59
N ALA A 106 7.98 7.23 1.27
CA ALA A 106 9.21 7.76 0.70
C ALA A 106 10.37 7.77 1.70
N THR A 107 11.59 7.88 1.20
CA THR A 107 12.78 8.24 1.98
C THR A 107 13.36 9.53 1.43
N PHE A 108 13.60 10.51 2.29
CA PHE A 108 14.31 11.74 1.94
C PHE A 108 15.70 11.73 2.54
N ASN A 109 16.73 12.13 1.78
CA ASN A 109 18.08 12.39 2.27
C ASN A 109 18.44 13.87 2.06
N SER A 110 18.65 14.57 3.18
CA SER A 110 18.89 16.02 3.21
C SER A 110 20.27 16.44 2.67
N GLU A 111 21.28 15.56 2.74
CA GLU A 111 22.62 15.85 2.22
C GLU A 111 22.66 15.75 0.69
N LYS A 112 21.95 14.79 0.12
CA LYS A 112 21.86 14.57 -1.33
C LYS A 112 20.75 15.36 -2.00
N GLN A 113 19.84 15.95 -1.23
CA GLN A 113 18.60 16.58 -1.74
C GLN A 113 17.82 15.62 -2.65
N GLN A 114 17.74 14.35 -2.24
CA GLN A 114 17.09 13.29 -3.00
C GLN A 114 15.93 12.69 -2.21
N CYS A 115 14.85 12.42 -2.93
CA CYS A 115 13.65 11.76 -2.47
C CYS A 115 13.49 10.45 -3.25
N TRP A 116 13.38 9.33 -2.54
CA TRP A 116 13.01 8.05 -3.13
C TRP A 116 11.57 7.75 -2.76
N THR A 117 10.66 7.89 -3.72
CA THR A 117 9.26 7.49 -3.58
C THR A 117 9.15 5.99 -3.84
N ILE A 118 8.29 5.31 -3.07
CA ILE A 118 8.11 3.86 -3.14
C ILE A 118 6.64 3.56 -3.41
N SER A 119 6.35 2.92 -4.54
CA SER A 119 5.02 2.40 -4.87
C SER A 119 4.83 0.93 -4.46
N GLY A 120 5.92 0.22 -4.17
CA GLY A 120 5.90 -1.16 -3.69
C GLY A 120 5.63 -1.30 -2.19
N GLN A 121 5.58 -2.55 -1.70
CA GLN A 121 5.54 -2.83 -0.26
C GLN A 121 6.89 -2.49 0.34
N GLY A 122 6.95 -1.39 1.09
CA GLY A 122 8.16 -0.91 1.77
C GLY A 122 8.23 -1.35 3.23
N GLU A 123 9.45 -1.43 3.74
CA GLU A 123 9.75 -1.72 5.14
C GLU A 123 10.51 -0.55 5.75
N LEU A 124 10.29 -0.28 7.04
CA LEU A 124 11.08 0.69 7.79
C LEU A 124 12.44 0.09 8.17
N GLY A 125 13.50 0.75 7.74
CA GLY A 125 14.89 0.44 8.06
C GLY A 125 15.53 1.45 9.03
N VAL A 126 16.74 1.12 9.48
CA VAL A 126 17.63 2.10 10.12
C VAL A 126 18.25 2.96 9.01
N GLY A 127 18.17 4.27 9.17
CA GLY A 127 18.79 5.25 8.28
C GLY A 127 19.94 6.00 8.94
N GLN A 128 20.52 6.93 8.19
CA GLN A 128 21.47 7.92 8.67
C GLN A 128 20.75 9.14 9.27
N ASP A 129 21.45 9.97 10.05
CA ASP A 129 20.86 11.16 10.71
C ASP A 129 20.31 12.20 9.73
N ASN A 130 20.80 12.19 8.49
CA ASN A 130 20.36 13.05 7.39
C ASN A 130 19.16 12.46 6.61
N GLU A 131 18.65 11.29 7.01
CA GLU A 131 17.55 10.58 6.33
C GLU A 131 16.23 10.64 7.11
N TYR A 132 15.13 10.71 6.37
CA TYR A 132 13.78 10.76 6.89
C TYR A 132 12.92 9.74 6.16
N ALA A 133 12.30 8.82 6.91
CA ALA A 133 11.26 7.97 6.36
C ALA A 133 9.93 8.72 6.43
N ILE A 134 9.25 8.82 5.30
CA ILE A 134 7.95 9.46 5.14
C ILE A 134 6.95 8.34 4.87
N VAL A 135 6.17 7.97 5.87
CA VAL A 135 5.24 6.85 5.78
C VAL A 135 3.82 7.29 6.11
N PRO A 136 2.79 6.72 5.46
CA PRO A 136 1.42 6.94 5.90
C PRO A 136 1.26 6.55 7.36
N GLU A 137 0.58 7.38 8.14
CA GLU A 137 0.41 7.18 9.59
C GLU A 137 -0.22 5.82 9.91
N LEU A 138 -1.17 5.39 9.09
CA LEU A 138 -1.80 4.07 9.21
C LEU A 138 -0.80 2.93 9.01
N ALA A 139 0.09 3.05 8.01
CA ALA A 139 1.12 2.05 7.74
C ALA A 139 2.15 2.00 8.87
N GLN A 140 2.53 3.15 9.44
CA GLN A 140 3.39 3.22 10.61
C GLN A 140 2.77 2.48 11.82
N ASN A 141 1.50 2.76 12.13
CA ASN A 141 0.82 2.14 13.26
C ASN A 141 0.72 0.61 13.10
N ALA A 142 0.43 0.13 11.89
CA ALA A 142 0.40 -1.29 11.59
C ALA A 142 1.78 -1.96 11.76
N GLN A 143 2.87 -1.30 11.36
CA GLN A 143 4.23 -1.82 11.60
C GLN A 143 4.61 -1.84 13.08
N VAL A 144 4.22 -0.82 13.85
CA VAL A 144 4.41 -0.82 15.32
C VAL A 144 3.66 -1.98 15.96
N LEU A 145 2.41 -2.24 15.55
CA LEU A 145 1.64 -3.38 16.00
C LEU A 145 2.32 -4.71 15.66
N GLN A 146 2.84 -4.85 14.44
CA GLN A 146 3.56 -6.05 14.01
C GLN A 146 4.82 -6.29 14.85
N MET A 147 5.61 -5.24 15.11
CA MET A 147 6.82 -5.31 15.95
C MET A 147 6.49 -5.72 17.39
N LEU A 148 5.46 -5.11 17.99
CA LEU A 148 5.04 -5.43 19.36
C LEU A 148 4.50 -6.86 19.46
N ASN A 149 3.72 -7.31 18.48
CA ASN A 149 3.26 -8.70 18.41
C ASN A 149 4.44 -9.67 18.30
N GLN A 150 5.42 -9.41 17.42
CA GLN A 150 6.62 -10.23 17.32
C GLN A 150 7.37 -10.32 18.66
N LYS A 151 7.53 -9.18 19.35
CA LYS A 151 8.16 -9.14 20.67
C LYS A 151 7.37 -9.95 21.72
N LEU A 152 6.04 -9.92 21.68
CA LEU A 152 5.20 -10.73 22.56
C LEU A 152 5.39 -12.23 22.31
N MET A 153 5.45 -12.66 21.05
CA MET A 153 5.72 -14.06 20.73
C MET A 153 7.11 -14.51 21.21
N ASP A 154 8.14 -13.69 21.01
CA ASP A 154 9.50 -13.98 21.46
C ASP A 154 9.58 -14.10 22.98
N LEU A 155 8.90 -13.20 23.71
CA LEU A 155 8.80 -13.26 25.16
C LEU A 155 8.04 -14.50 25.62
N ASN A 156 6.93 -14.83 24.96
CA ASN A 156 6.14 -16.02 25.26
C ASN A 156 6.95 -17.31 25.08
N SER A 157 7.71 -17.41 23.99
CA SER A 157 8.65 -18.52 23.75
C SER A 157 9.71 -18.61 24.86
N LYS A 158 10.34 -17.50 25.25
CA LYS A 158 11.32 -17.47 26.35
C LYS A 158 10.72 -17.88 27.70
N ILE A 159 9.47 -17.49 27.98
CA ILE A 159 8.76 -17.88 29.21
C ILE A 159 8.50 -19.39 29.18
N SER A 160 7.98 -19.92 28.07
CA SER A 160 7.73 -21.36 27.87
C SER A 160 9.00 -22.18 28.05
N ASP A 161 10.11 -21.78 27.43
CA ASP A 161 11.41 -22.45 27.55
C ASP A 161 11.94 -22.43 28.99
N THR A 162 11.72 -21.32 29.71
CA THR A 162 12.14 -21.19 31.11
C THR A 162 11.29 -22.08 32.01
N LEU A 163 9.98 -22.14 31.79
CA LEU A 163 9.05 -23.05 32.50
C LEU A 163 9.44 -24.52 32.27
N GLY A 164 9.73 -24.91 31.02
CA GLY A 164 10.12 -26.28 30.68
C GLY A 164 11.39 -26.75 31.41
N LYS A 165 12.33 -25.83 31.67
CA LYS A 165 13.54 -26.11 32.46
C LYS A 165 13.27 -26.28 33.96
N MET A 166 12.18 -25.70 34.48
CA MET A 166 11.76 -25.83 35.87
C MET A 166 10.92 -27.09 36.12
N THR A 167 10.25 -27.63 35.11
CA THR A 167 9.51 -28.90 35.20
C THR A 167 10.44 -30.10 35.02
N THR A 168 11.16 -30.48 36.06
CA THR A 168 11.83 -31.79 36.10
C THR A 168 10.79 -32.89 36.35
N PRO A 169 10.87 -34.06 35.66
CA PRO A 169 9.94 -35.17 35.91
C PRO A 169 10.10 -35.70 37.34
N GLY A 170 9.13 -35.44 38.23
CA GLY A 170 9.07 -36.10 39.55
C GLY A 170 8.66 -35.28 40.76
N LYS A 171 8.47 -33.94 40.69
CA LYS A 171 8.01 -33.13 41.84
C LYS A 171 6.59 -32.58 41.63
N ASN A 172 5.75 -32.73 42.65
CA ASN A 172 4.30 -32.43 42.73
C ASN A 172 3.87 -30.97 42.44
N ASN A 173 4.75 -30.11 41.91
CA ASN A 173 4.44 -28.73 41.53
C ASN A 173 3.88 -28.59 40.09
N MET A 174 3.56 -29.72 39.41
CA MET A 174 3.09 -29.76 38.01
C MET A 174 1.79 -28.98 37.77
N ASN A 175 0.87 -28.88 38.73
CA ASN A 175 -0.47 -28.33 38.45
C ASN A 175 -0.47 -26.81 38.18
N ALA A 176 0.32 -26.04 38.92
CA ALA A 176 0.40 -24.58 38.71
C ALA A 176 1.20 -24.23 37.45
N ALA A 177 2.31 -24.94 37.19
CA ALA A 177 3.10 -24.76 35.99
C ALA A 177 2.31 -25.15 34.72
N ASN A 178 1.56 -26.25 34.75
CA ASN A 178 0.71 -26.67 33.63
C ASN A 178 -0.42 -25.68 33.35
N SER A 179 -1.06 -25.14 34.40
CA SER A 179 -2.11 -24.11 34.22
C SER A 179 -1.56 -22.85 33.58
N GLN A 180 -0.36 -22.41 34.01
CA GLN A 180 0.29 -21.23 33.45
C GLN A 180 0.75 -21.47 32.00
N HIS A 181 1.24 -22.68 31.71
CA HIS A 181 1.60 -23.07 30.35
C HIS A 181 0.37 -23.05 29.42
N ALA A 182 -0.78 -23.56 29.86
CA ALA A 182 -2.01 -23.54 29.08
C ALA A 182 -2.50 -22.11 28.79
N GLU A 183 -2.42 -21.21 29.78
CA GLU A 183 -2.76 -19.79 29.60
C GLU A 183 -1.82 -19.11 28.59
N LEU A 184 -0.51 -19.35 28.68
CA LEU A 184 0.45 -18.83 27.71
C LEU A 184 0.21 -19.35 26.30
N THR A 185 -0.13 -20.63 26.15
CA THR A 185 -0.48 -21.21 24.84
C THR A 185 -1.71 -20.53 24.24
N ASN A 186 -2.76 -20.29 25.04
CA ASN A 186 -3.95 -19.59 24.58
C ASN A 186 -3.65 -18.14 24.15
N ILE A 187 -2.81 -17.43 24.92
CA ILE A 187 -2.38 -16.06 24.57
C ILE A 187 -1.57 -16.07 23.27
N TYR A 188 -0.69 -17.04 23.09
CA TYR A 188 0.10 -17.21 21.87
C TYR A 188 -0.76 -17.45 20.64
N ASP A 189 -1.74 -18.35 20.73
CA ASP A 189 -2.66 -18.64 19.63
C ASP A 189 -3.50 -17.41 19.25
N SER A 190 -3.92 -16.61 20.24
CA SER A 190 -4.58 -15.32 20.02
C SER A 190 -3.67 -14.33 19.30
N LEU A 191 -2.40 -14.20 19.72
CA LEU A 191 -1.42 -13.31 19.09
C LEU A 191 -1.12 -13.70 17.64
N LEU A 192 -1.06 -15.00 17.34
CA LEU A 192 -0.92 -15.51 15.98
C LEU A 192 -2.13 -15.17 15.10
N ALA A 193 -3.34 -15.32 15.63
CA ALA A 193 -4.56 -14.96 14.91
C ALA A 193 -4.61 -13.45 14.62
N GLU A 194 -4.27 -12.61 15.61
CA GLU A 194 -4.19 -11.16 15.44
C GLU A 194 -3.10 -10.74 14.45
N ARG A 195 -1.92 -11.39 14.47
CA ARG A 195 -0.85 -11.16 13.50
C ARG A 195 -1.35 -11.35 12.07
N LYS A 196 -2.04 -12.47 11.82
CA LYS A 196 -2.61 -12.77 10.51
C LYS A 196 -3.64 -11.70 10.09
N ASN A 197 -4.43 -11.19 11.05
CA ASN A 197 -5.38 -10.12 10.78
C ASN A 197 -4.67 -8.81 10.43
N ILE A 198 -3.59 -8.44 11.14
CA ILE A 198 -2.76 -7.26 10.83
C ILE A 198 -2.13 -7.38 9.44
N ASP A 199 -1.57 -8.55 9.10
CA ASP A 199 -1.00 -8.81 7.78
C ASP A 199 -2.06 -8.69 6.67
N ASN A 200 -3.29 -9.16 6.92
CA ASN A 200 -4.41 -9.00 5.99
C ASN A 200 -4.82 -7.54 5.83
N MET A 201 -4.93 -6.77 6.92
CA MET A 201 -5.26 -5.34 6.85
C MET A 201 -4.19 -4.53 6.09
N LEU A 202 -2.90 -4.85 6.32
CA LEU A 202 -1.79 -4.28 5.55
C LEU A 202 -1.92 -4.59 4.06
N LYS A 203 -2.28 -5.83 3.73
CA LYS A 203 -2.49 -6.25 2.34
C LYS A 203 -3.68 -5.54 1.71
N GLU A 204 -4.81 -5.46 2.40
CA GLU A 204 -6.01 -4.77 1.92
C GLU A 204 -5.72 -3.29 1.65
N TYR A 205 -5.03 -2.61 2.57
CA TYR A 205 -4.60 -1.22 2.37
C TYR A 205 -3.73 -1.06 1.12
N THR A 206 -2.80 -1.99 0.87
CA THR A 206 -2.00 -1.96 -0.37
C THR A 206 -2.87 -2.12 -1.61
N THR A 207 -3.81 -3.07 -1.62
CA THR A 207 -4.70 -3.34 -2.77
C THR A 207 -5.79 -2.29 -3.01
N ILE A 208 -6.36 -1.68 -1.97
CA ILE A 208 -7.42 -0.66 -2.12
C ILE A 208 -6.86 0.55 -2.88
N ASN A 209 -5.66 0.98 -2.53
CA ASN A 209 -5.00 2.07 -3.23
C ASN A 209 -4.63 1.69 -4.68
N ASP A 210 -4.52 0.40 -5.01
CA ASP A 210 -4.34 -0.04 -6.40
C ASP A 210 -5.68 -0.04 -7.16
N SER A 211 -6.79 -0.36 -6.47
CA SER A 211 -8.14 -0.31 -7.05
C SER A 211 -8.64 1.13 -7.32
N TYR A 212 -8.18 2.13 -6.57
CA TYR A 212 -8.46 3.55 -6.87
C TYR A 212 -7.83 3.99 -8.20
N ASN A 213 -6.64 3.49 -8.53
CA ASN A 213 -6.03 3.73 -9.85
C ASN A 213 -6.86 3.09 -10.96
N ASP A 214 -7.40 1.89 -10.75
CA ASP A 214 -8.28 1.23 -11.72
C ASP A 214 -9.59 2.00 -11.97
N GLN A 215 -10.18 2.63 -10.95
CA GLN A 215 -11.35 3.48 -11.15
C GLN A 215 -11.02 4.74 -11.96
N SER A 216 -9.83 5.33 -11.79
CA SER A 216 -9.40 6.44 -12.64
C SER A 216 -9.26 6.03 -14.12
N ILE A 217 -8.80 4.80 -14.38
CA ILE A 217 -8.74 4.21 -15.74
C ILE A 217 -10.16 4.03 -16.31
N TYR A 218 -11.11 3.59 -15.48
CA TYR A 218 -12.51 3.45 -15.89
C TYR A 218 -13.14 4.79 -16.30
N VAL A 219 -12.87 5.86 -15.54
CA VAL A 219 -13.36 7.21 -15.86
C VAL A 219 -12.74 7.76 -17.15
N VAL A 220 -11.45 7.50 -17.39
CA VAL A 220 -10.76 7.90 -18.64
C VAL A 220 -11.29 7.12 -19.86
N GLN A 221 -11.55 5.81 -19.73
CA GLN A 221 -12.14 5.00 -20.79
C GLN A 221 -13.55 5.49 -21.16
N ASN A 222 -14.37 5.85 -20.18
CA ASN A 222 -15.72 6.33 -20.45
C ASN A 222 -15.71 7.70 -21.17
N ASN A 223 -14.80 8.60 -20.80
CA ASN A 223 -14.64 9.90 -21.45
C ASN A 223 -14.28 9.78 -22.95
N THR A 224 -13.47 8.78 -23.30
CA THR A 224 -13.06 8.52 -24.69
C THR A 224 -14.26 8.11 -25.55
N THR A 225 -15.16 7.28 -24.99
CA THR A 225 -16.41 6.87 -25.67
C THR A 225 -17.33 8.06 -25.95
N TYR A 226 -17.52 8.96 -24.98
CA TYR A 226 -18.38 10.15 -25.19
C TYR A 226 -17.82 11.10 -26.25
N MET A 227 -16.49 11.31 -26.28
CA MET A 227 -15.85 12.11 -27.31
C MET A 227 -16.06 11.52 -28.72
N PHE A 228 -15.97 10.20 -28.88
CA PHE A 228 -16.24 9.54 -30.16
C PHE A 228 -17.67 9.81 -30.65
N TRP A 229 -18.67 9.66 -29.78
CA TRP A 229 -20.06 9.95 -30.13
C TRP A 229 -20.31 11.42 -30.45
N PHE A 230 -19.60 12.34 -29.80
CA PHE A 230 -19.67 13.77 -30.10
C PHE A 230 -19.20 14.09 -31.53
N PHE A 231 -18.07 13.53 -31.96
CA PHE A 231 -17.60 13.72 -33.35
C PHE A 231 -18.52 13.07 -34.38
N LEU A 232 -19.07 11.89 -34.08
CA LEU A 232 -20.06 11.24 -34.93
C LEU A 232 -21.28 12.15 -35.13
N ALA A 233 -21.81 12.73 -34.05
CA ALA A 233 -22.94 13.65 -34.09
C ALA A 233 -22.63 14.92 -34.89
N LEU A 234 -21.44 15.51 -34.70
CA LEU A 234 -21.00 16.70 -35.43
C LEU A 234 -20.95 16.48 -36.95
N ILE A 235 -20.62 15.26 -37.38
CA ILE A 235 -20.59 14.90 -38.81
C ILE A 235 -21.98 14.73 -39.39
N VAL A 236 -22.88 14.11 -38.64
CA VAL A 236 -24.30 14.05 -39.04
C VAL A 236 -24.83 15.47 -39.25
N VAL A 237 -24.50 16.41 -38.35
CA VAL A 237 -24.88 17.82 -38.50
C VAL A 237 -24.25 18.49 -39.73
N ILE A 238 -22.94 18.32 -39.96
CA ILE A 238 -22.30 18.89 -41.17
C ILE A 238 -22.92 18.31 -42.45
N PHE A 239 -23.21 17.01 -42.44
CA PHE A 239 -23.81 16.33 -43.59
C PHE A 239 -25.23 16.82 -43.87
N THR A 240 -26.08 16.97 -42.84
CA THR A 240 -27.44 17.49 -42.99
C THR A 240 -27.45 18.94 -43.44
N LEU A 241 -26.57 19.79 -42.88
CA LEU A 241 -26.41 21.18 -43.32
C LEU A 241 -26.01 21.26 -44.80
N LYS A 242 -25.03 20.46 -45.23
CA LYS A 242 -24.59 20.46 -46.62
C LYS A 242 -25.71 20.05 -47.58
N LEU A 243 -26.49 19.04 -47.21
CA LEU A 243 -27.60 18.54 -48.03
C LEU A 243 -28.75 19.56 -48.13
N GLN A 244 -28.97 20.35 -47.07
CA GLN A 244 -30.00 21.38 -47.02
C GLN A 244 -29.60 22.66 -47.75
N PHE A 245 -28.35 23.12 -47.61
CA PHE A 245 -27.91 24.41 -48.15
C PHE A 245 -27.34 24.34 -49.58
N PHE A 246 -26.88 23.16 -50.04
CA PHE A 246 -26.25 23.01 -51.36
C PHE A 246 -26.80 21.81 -52.15
N PRO A 247 -28.12 21.79 -52.48
CA PRO A 247 -28.74 20.65 -53.15
C PRO A 247 -28.24 20.40 -54.58
N GLU A 248 -27.67 21.41 -55.25
CA GLU A 248 -27.21 21.29 -56.65
C GLU A 248 -25.79 20.74 -56.82
N LEU A 249 -25.04 20.57 -55.73
CA LEU A 249 -23.73 19.94 -55.81
C LEU A 249 -23.89 18.45 -56.14
N LYS A 250 -23.61 18.07 -57.39
CA LYS A 250 -23.40 16.67 -57.79
C LYS A 250 -22.15 16.11 -57.12
N THR A 251 -22.22 15.87 -55.82
CA THR A 251 -21.15 15.21 -55.08
C THR A 251 -21.28 13.71 -55.23
N ASN A 252 -20.17 13.05 -55.59
CA ASN A 252 -20.06 11.61 -55.40
C ASN A 252 -20.14 11.31 -53.91
N LEU A 253 -21.30 10.82 -53.47
CA LEU A 253 -21.62 10.49 -52.08
C LEU A 253 -20.56 9.56 -51.47
N VAL A 254 -20.16 8.54 -52.24
CA VAL A 254 -19.13 7.55 -51.86
C VAL A 254 -17.82 8.24 -51.51
N LYS A 255 -17.35 9.17 -52.35
CA LYS A 255 -16.10 9.90 -52.13
C LYS A 255 -16.17 10.81 -50.90
N THR A 256 -17.31 11.46 -50.66
CA THR A 256 -17.50 12.35 -49.50
C THR A 256 -17.53 11.55 -48.19
N LEU A 257 -18.25 10.42 -48.17
CA LEU A 257 -18.29 9.52 -47.02
C LEU A 257 -16.91 8.93 -46.71
N PHE A 258 -16.20 8.47 -47.73
CA PHE A 258 -14.86 7.89 -47.57
C PHE A 258 -13.88 8.87 -46.91
N TRP A 259 -13.80 10.11 -47.41
CA TRP A 259 -12.94 11.14 -46.82
C TRP A 259 -13.39 11.57 -45.43
N GLY A 260 -14.71 11.62 -45.18
CA GLY A 260 -15.26 11.89 -43.85
C GLY A 260 -14.80 10.86 -42.82
N ILE A 261 -14.89 9.56 -43.15
CA ILE A 261 -14.45 8.47 -42.27
C ILE A 261 -12.94 8.56 -42.00
N ILE A 262 -12.12 8.83 -43.02
CA ILE A 262 -10.67 9.00 -42.85
C ILE A 262 -10.35 10.15 -41.90
N ILE A 263 -11.04 11.29 -42.02
CA ILE A 263 -10.84 12.44 -41.14
C ILE A 263 -11.21 12.12 -39.69
N ILE A 264 -12.32 11.39 -39.45
CA ILE A 264 -12.69 10.91 -38.10
C ILE A 264 -11.59 10.04 -37.53
N LEU A 265 -11.12 9.08 -38.31
CA LEU A 265 -10.12 8.11 -37.88
C LEU A 265 -8.82 8.83 -37.53
N LEU A 266 -8.45 9.85 -38.32
CA LEU A 266 -7.26 10.67 -38.09
C LEU A 266 -7.39 11.55 -36.84
N ILE A 267 -8.54 12.18 -36.60
CA ILE A 267 -8.82 12.96 -35.37
C ILE A 267 -8.81 12.05 -34.14
N THR A 268 -9.43 10.88 -34.22
CA THR A 268 -9.49 9.91 -33.12
C THR A 268 -8.09 9.37 -32.77
N LEU A 269 -7.29 9.06 -33.79
CA LEU A 269 -5.88 8.64 -33.60
C LEU A 269 -5.01 9.77 -33.05
N MET A 270 -5.28 11.04 -33.40
CA MET A 270 -4.56 12.18 -32.84
C MET A 270 -4.68 12.25 -31.30
N MET A 271 -5.82 11.82 -30.74
CA MET A 271 -6.02 11.79 -29.29
C MET A 271 -5.27 10.64 -28.60
N GLN A 272 -4.87 9.60 -29.36
CA GLN A 272 -4.10 8.47 -28.85
C GLN A 272 -2.58 8.66 -29.00
N LEU A 273 -2.11 9.81 -29.49
CA LEU A 273 -0.69 10.12 -29.63
C LEU A 273 0.07 10.10 -28.29
N ASN A 274 -0.61 10.20 -27.15
CA ASN A 274 0.02 10.02 -25.85
C ASN A 274 0.49 8.57 -25.60
N THR A 275 0.18 7.64 -26.50
CA THR A 275 0.64 6.24 -26.44
C THR A 275 1.56 5.92 -27.64
N PRO A 276 2.62 5.10 -27.45
CA PRO A 276 3.51 4.69 -28.53
C PRO A 276 2.78 3.97 -29.68
N THR A 277 1.75 3.20 -29.35
CA THR A 277 0.89 2.48 -30.31
C THR A 277 0.07 3.46 -31.15
N GLY A 278 -0.49 4.51 -30.55
CA GLY A 278 -1.22 5.56 -31.27
C GLY A 278 -0.35 6.27 -32.30
N TYR A 279 0.91 6.57 -31.97
CA TYR A 279 1.88 7.14 -32.92
C TYR A 279 2.10 6.27 -34.16
N PHE A 280 2.24 4.96 -33.97
CA PHE A 280 2.45 4.01 -35.07
C PHE A 280 1.25 3.97 -36.03
N PHE A 281 0.02 3.89 -35.48
CA PHE A 281 -1.19 3.88 -36.29
C PHE A 281 -1.43 5.21 -37.00
N TRP A 282 -1.15 6.33 -36.33
CA TRP A 282 -1.27 7.66 -36.94
C TRP A 282 -0.30 7.82 -38.12
N LEU A 283 0.99 7.49 -37.94
CA LEU A 283 1.99 7.53 -39.00
C LEU A 283 1.62 6.61 -40.17
N SER A 284 1.13 5.41 -39.89
CA SER A 284 0.67 4.46 -40.91
C SER A 284 -0.49 5.03 -41.74
N LEU A 285 -1.46 5.67 -41.09
CA LEU A 285 -2.60 6.27 -41.77
C LEU A 285 -2.20 7.48 -42.62
N VAL A 286 -1.33 8.36 -42.10
CA VAL A 286 -0.76 9.47 -42.88
C VAL A 286 0.02 8.95 -44.08
N ALA A 287 0.84 7.90 -43.91
CA ALA A 287 1.56 7.27 -44.99
C ALA A 287 0.62 6.73 -46.08
N ILE A 288 -0.48 6.06 -45.70
CA ILE A 288 -1.50 5.58 -46.64
C ILE A 288 -2.10 6.75 -47.45
N VAL A 289 -2.45 7.86 -46.79
CA VAL A 289 -3.01 9.05 -47.45
C VAL A 289 -2.01 9.66 -48.44
N VAL A 290 -0.74 9.75 -48.06
CA VAL A 290 0.34 10.25 -48.94
C VAL A 290 0.52 9.32 -50.15
N LEU A 291 0.54 8.01 -49.94
CA LEU A 291 0.67 7.01 -51.01
C LEU A 291 -0.51 7.05 -51.99
N MET A 292 -1.74 7.32 -51.51
CA MET A 292 -2.91 7.56 -52.36
C MET A 292 -2.78 8.85 -53.20
N GLN A 293 -2.18 9.91 -52.65
CA GLN A 293 -2.00 11.17 -53.41
C GLN A 293 -0.98 11.03 -54.53
N ILE A 294 0.09 10.27 -54.30
CA ILE A 294 1.15 9.97 -55.28
C ILE A 294 0.64 9.01 -56.37
N GLY A 295 -0.54 8.40 -56.19
CA GLY A 295 -1.14 7.50 -57.18
C GLY A 295 -0.62 6.07 -57.12
N VAL A 296 0.09 5.71 -56.04
CA VAL A 296 0.53 4.33 -55.77
C VAL A 296 -0.67 3.45 -55.43
N PHE A 297 -1.64 4.01 -54.71
CA PHE A 297 -2.94 3.37 -54.46
C PHE A 297 -4.05 4.05 -55.28
N PRO A 298 -5.05 3.28 -55.76
CA PRO A 298 -6.18 3.83 -56.50
C PRO A 298 -6.99 4.79 -55.63
N LYS A 299 -7.38 5.93 -56.20
CA LYS A 299 -8.25 6.92 -55.55
C LYS A 299 -9.70 6.42 -55.63
N PRO A 300 -10.45 6.42 -54.51
CA PRO A 300 -11.88 6.10 -54.52
C PRO A 300 -12.74 7.24 -55.09
#